data_AF-A0A519GJ51-F1
#
_entry.id   AF-A0A519GJ51-F1
#
_cell.length_a   1.000
_cell.length_b   1.000
_cell.length_c   1.000
_cell.angle_alpha   90.00
_cell.angle_beta   90.00
_cell.angle_gamma   90.00
#
_symmetry.space_group_name_H-M   'P 1'
#
loop_
_entity.id
_entity.type
_entity.pdbx_description
1 polymer ?
#
loop_
_entity_poly.entity_id
_entity_poly.type
_entity_poly.pdbx_seq_one_letter_code
_entity_poly.pdbx_strand_id
1 'polypeptide(L)'
;KRSTGRTLYVLDEPTTGLHFEDIRKLLLVLGRLVDSGNTVVVIEHNLDVIKTADWLIDMGPEGGSGGGTLIAEGTPEHVATVKASHTGQFLAPLIT
;
A
#
# COMPACT_ATOMS: atom_id res chain seq x y z
N LYS A 1 2.95 25.01 -10.47
CA LYS A 1 3.20 24.07 -11.59
C LYS A 1 1.93 23.24 -11.80
N ARG A 2 1.37 23.18 -13.02
CA ARG A 2 0.21 22.30 -13.29
C ARG A 2 0.68 20.84 -13.25
N SER A 3 -0.10 19.97 -12.62
CA SER A 3 0.15 18.52 -12.64
C SER A 3 0.05 18.02 -14.08
N THR A 4 1.08 17.32 -14.54
CA THR A 4 1.17 16.83 -15.93
C THR A 4 0.69 15.39 -16.08
N GLY A 5 0.14 14.78 -15.01
CA GLY A 5 -0.20 13.35 -14.99
C GLY A 5 1.02 12.45 -15.23
N ARG A 6 2.19 12.88 -14.75
CA ARG A 6 3.49 12.19 -14.91
C ARG A 6 4.39 12.41 -13.71
N THR A 7 3.81 12.67 -12.55
CA THR A 7 4.54 12.87 -11.30
C THR A 7 4.50 11.60 -10.49
N LEU A 8 5.63 11.22 -9.90
CA LEU A 8 5.70 10.16 -8.90
C LEU A 8 5.63 10.80 -7.51
N TYR A 9 4.58 10.46 -6.77
CA TYR A 9 4.44 10.81 -5.35
C TYR A 9 4.91 9.62 -4.51
N VAL A 10 5.84 9.87 -3.58
CA VAL A 10 6.30 8.86 -2.62
C VAL A 10 5.94 9.36 -1.23
N LEU A 11 5.19 8.56 -0.48
CA LEU A 11 4.73 8.89 0.87
C LEU A 11 5.22 7.81 1.84
N ASP A 12 5.72 8.25 2.99
CA ASP A 12 6.20 7.38 4.06
C ASP A 12 5.20 7.42 5.22
N GLU A 13 4.54 6.28 5.46
CA GLU A 13 3.51 6.07 6.51
C GLU A 13 2.51 7.22 6.70
N PRO A 14 1.79 7.65 5.64
CA PRO A 14 0.95 8.83 5.68
C PRO A 14 -0.28 8.69 6.58
N THR A 15 -0.60 7.48 7.07
CA THR A 15 -1.70 7.27 8.03
C THR A 15 -1.30 7.44 9.49
N THR A 16 -0.02 7.68 9.79
CA THR A 16 0.46 7.84 11.17
C THR A 16 -0.30 8.93 11.92
N GLY A 17 -0.96 8.54 13.01
CA GLY A 17 -1.73 9.46 13.87
C GLY A 17 -3.09 9.91 13.30
N LEU A 18 -3.53 9.34 12.17
CA LEU A 18 -4.85 9.64 11.60
C LEU A 18 -5.95 8.78 12.20
N HIS A 19 -7.12 9.40 12.42
CA HIS A 19 -8.34 8.68 12.73
C HIS A 19 -8.88 7.96 11.48
N PHE A 20 -9.66 6.89 11.65
CA PHE A 20 -10.20 6.09 10.52
C PHE A 20 -10.89 6.92 9.43
N GLU A 21 -11.66 7.93 9.83
CA GLU A 21 -12.34 8.83 8.89
C GLU A 21 -11.35 9.70 8.08
N ASP A 22 -10.21 10.06 8.66
CA ASP A 22 -9.19 10.84 7.96
C ASP A 22 -8.36 9.97 7.02
N ILE A 23 -8.15 8.69 7.34
CA ILE A 23 -7.59 7.70 6.42
C ILE A 23 -8.48 7.59 5.17
N ARG A 24 -9.79 7.52 5.35
CA ARG A 24 -10.74 7.47 4.22
C ARG A 24 -10.62 8.72 3.34
N LYS A 25 -10.55 9.91 3.92
CA LYS A 25 -10.35 11.16 3.16
C LYS A 25 -9.01 11.19 2.44
N LEU A 26 -7.95 10.71 3.09
CA LEU A 26 -6.62 10.59 2.49
C LEU A 26 -6.68 9.68 1.25
N LEU A 27 -7.27 8.50 1.36
CA LEU A 27 -7.44 7.57 0.23
C LEU A 27 -8.20 8.21 -0.94
N LEU A 28 -9.24 9.01 -0.67
CA LEU A 28 -9.95 9.75 -1.73
C LEU A 28 -9.05 10.77 -2.44
N VAL A 29 -8.13 11.42 -1.72
CA VAL A 29 -7.17 12.36 -2.31
C VAL A 29 -6.12 11.62 -3.13
N LEU A 30 -5.58 10.51 -2.61
CA LEU A 30 -4.60 9.69 -3.33
C LEU A 30 -5.20 9.11 -4.62
N GLY A 31 -6.44 8.61 -4.56
CA GLY A 31 -7.16 8.14 -5.74
C GLY A 31 -7.28 9.21 -6.83
N ARG A 32 -7.63 10.45 -6.46
CA ARG A 32 -7.69 11.58 -7.43
C ARG A 32 -6.32 11.90 -8.05
N LEU A 33 -5.22 11.72 -7.32
CA LEU A 33 -3.88 11.89 -7.90
C LEU A 33 -3.60 10.81 -8.95
N VAL A 34 -3.95 9.56 -8.66
CA VAL A 34 -3.84 8.44 -9.60
C VAL A 34 -4.74 8.64 -10.83
N ASP A 35 -6.01 9.01 -10.63
CA ASP A 35 -6.97 9.30 -11.71
C ASP A 35 -6.49 10.42 -12.65
N SER A 36 -5.72 11.37 -12.13
CA SER A 36 -5.11 12.44 -12.93
C SER A 36 -3.85 12.00 -13.70
N GLY A 37 -3.51 10.72 -13.68
CA GLY A 37 -2.39 10.09 -14.40
C GLY A 37 -1.09 10.00 -13.60
N ASN A 38 -1.08 10.39 -12.32
CA ASN A 38 0.13 10.32 -11.52
C ASN A 38 0.32 8.91 -10.92
N THR A 39 1.54 8.60 -10.50
CA THR A 39 1.82 7.38 -9.75
C THR A 39 2.01 7.75 -8.28
N VAL A 40 1.44 6.96 -7.38
CA VAL A 40 1.58 7.12 -5.94
C VAL A 40 2.17 5.83 -5.38
N VAL A 41 3.30 5.95 -4.68
CA VAL A 41 3.95 4.86 -3.95
C VAL A 41 3.87 5.21 -2.47
N VAL A 42 3.35 4.27 -1.67
CA VAL A 42 3.13 4.48 -0.24
C VAL A 42 3.77 3.35 0.54
N ILE A 43 4.53 3.70 1.57
CA ILE A 43 4.97 2.76 2.62
C ILE A 43 3.88 2.77 3.69
N GLU A 44 3.26 1.62 3.95
CA GLU A 44 2.15 1.51 4.89
C GLU A 44 2.16 0.16 5.61
N HIS A 45 1.60 0.18 6.82
CA HIS A 45 1.28 -1.02 7.59
C HIS A 45 -0.23 -1.11 7.88
N ASN A 46 -1.00 -0.08 7.52
CA ASN A 46 -2.45 -0.08 7.71
C ASN A 46 -3.17 -0.90 6.63
N LEU A 47 -3.83 -1.98 7.04
CA LEU A 47 -4.54 -2.89 6.15
C LEU A 47 -5.71 -2.23 5.38
N ASP A 48 -6.32 -1.18 5.93
CA ASP A 48 -7.38 -0.43 5.23
C ASP A 48 -6.85 0.35 4.03
N VAL A 49 -5.57 0.73 4.04
CA VAL A 49 -4.90 1.33 2.88
C VAL A 49 -4.40 0.24 1.95
N ILE A 50 -3.69 -0.76 2.49
CA ILE A 50 -3.07 -1.85 1.72
C ILE A 50 -4.09 -2.56 0.83
N LYS A 51 -5.29 -2.85 1.35
CA LYS A 51 -6.35 -3.54 0.57
C LYS A 51 -6.88 -2.75 -0.63
N THR A 52 -6.66 -1.44 -0.66
CA THR A 52 -7.15 -0.56 -1.73
C THR A 52 -6.12 -0.30 -2.82
N ALA A 53 -4.89 -0.79 -2.65
CA ALA A 53 -3.83 -0.60 -3.63
C ALA A 53 -4.05 -1.44 -4.88
N ASP A 54 -3.69 -0.89 -6.04
CA ASP A 54 -3.69 -1.65 -7.30
C ASP A 54 -2.56 -2.69 -7.35
N TRP A 55 -1.46 -2.44 -6.63
CA TRP A 55 -0.28 -3.29 -6.58
C TRP A 55 0.41 -3.18 -5.22
N LEU A 56 0.91 -4.31 -4.72
CA LEU A 56 1.65 -4.44 -3.47
C LEU A 56 3.06 -4.98 -3.74
N ILE A 57 4.00 -4.53 -2.92
CA ILE A 57 5.36 -5.02 -2.83
C ILE A 57 5.60 -5.34 -1.35
N ASP A 58 5.60 -6.63 -1.01
CA ASP A 58 5.75 -7.09 0.36
C ASP A 58 7.22 -7.46 0.64
N MET A 59 7.79 -6.82 1.65
CA MET A 59 9.20 -6.92 2.02
C MET A 59 9.34 -7.65 3.35
N GLY A 60 10.37 -8.48 3.50
CA GLY A 60 10.58 -9.23 4.73
C GLY A 60 11.68 -10.29 4.58
N PRO A 61 11.53 -11.47 5.22
CA PRO A 61 10.39 -11.89 6.07
C PRO A 61 10.37 -11.20 7.44
N GLU A 62 11.51 -10.70 7.89
CA GLU A 62 11.67 -10.02 9.18
C GLU A 62 12.14 -8.57 9.01
N GLY A 63 12.27 -7.83 10.12
CA GLY A 63 12.95 -6.54 10.14
C GLY A 63 14.48 -6.65 10.23
N GLY A 64 15.17 -5.55 9.95
CA GLY A 64 16.63 -5.45 10.13
C GLY A 64 17.42 -6.42 9.26
N SER A 65 18.39 -7.13 9.84
CA SER A 65 19.24 -8.07 9.11
C SER A 65 18.53 -9.34 8.62
N GLY A 66 17.33 -9.63 9.15
CA GLY A 66 16.47 -10.71 8.68
C GLY A 66 15.52 -10.30 7.55
N GLY A 67 15.57 -9.04 7.11
CA GLY A 67 14.69 -8.47 6.09
C GLY A 67 15.39 -8.23 4.76
N GLY A 68 14.80 -7.30 3.98
CA GLY A 68 15.39 -6.81 2.73
C GLY A 68 15.16 -7.71 1.51
N THR A 69 14.32 -8.74 1.64
CA THR A 69 13.94 -9.63 0.53
C THR A 69 12.53 -9.30 0.06
N LEU A 70 12.31 -9.37 -1.26
CA LEU A 70 10.98 -9.33 -1.85
C LEU A 70 10.27 -10.68 -1.59
N ILE A 71 9.23 -10.67 -0.77
CA ILE A 71 8.49 -11.88 -0.38
C ILE A 71 7.35 -12.15 -1.34
N ALA A 72 6.63 -11.10 -1.74
CA ALA A 72 5.54 -11.16 -2.71
C ALA A 72 5.41 -9.83 -3.43
N GLU A 73 4.95 -9.87 -4.67
CA GLU A 73 4.46 -8.69 -5.39
C GLU A 73 3.25 -9.08 -6.24
N GLY A 74 2.30 -8.17 -6.39
CA GLY A 74 1.06 -8.46 -7.12
C GLY A 74 -0.10 -7.61 -6.66
N THR A 75 -1.30 -7.96 -7.09
CA THR A 75 -2.52 -7.38 -6.53
C THR A 75 -2.68 -7.80 -5.06
N PRO A 76 -3.48 -7.06 -4.26
CA PRO A 76 -3.86 -7.47 -2.91
C PRO A 76 -4.32 -8.94 -2.81
N GLU A 77 -5.14 -9.39 -3.75
CA GLU A 77 -5.65 -10.76 -3.81
C GLU A 77 -4.53 -11.77 -4.06
N HIS A 78 -3.59 -11.44 -4.94
CA HIS A 78 -2.44 -12.32 -5.18
C HIS A 78 -1.57 -12.44 -3.93
N VAL A 79 -1.18 -11.32 -3.32
CA VAL A 79 -0.31 -11.31 -2.12
C VAL A 79 -0.97 -12.06 -0.96
N ALA A 80 -2.28 -11.96 -0.80
CA ALA A 80 -3.01 -12.71 0.22
C ALA A 80 -2.96 -14.23 0.08
N THR A 81 -2.63 -14.76 -1.10
CA THR A 81 -2.43 -16.21 -1.30
C THR A 81 -1.01 -16.67 -0.93
N VAL A 82 -0.06 -15.74 -0.73
CA VAL A 82 1.35 -16.06 -0.48
C VAL A 82 1.58 -16.37 0.99
N LYS A 83 1.75 -17.67 1.30
CA LYS A 83 1.92 -18.15 2.69
C LYS A 83 3.12 -17.52 3.43
N ALA A 84 4.19 -17.18 2.70
CA ALA A 84 5.39 -16.58 3.28
C ALA A 84 5.22 -15.09 3.65
N SER A 85 4.17 -14.44 3.15
CA SER A 85 3.89 -13.02 3.39
C SER A 85 3.11 -12.85 4.69
N HIS A 86 3.71 -12.18 5.69
CA HIS A 86 2.96 -11.79 6.89
C HIS A 86 1.80 -10.87 6.51
N THR A 87 2.05 -9.87 5.66
CA THR A 87 1.03 -8.97 5.12
C THR A 87 -0.12 -9.74 4.48
N GLY A 88 0.18 -10.73 3.63
CA GLY A 88 -0.80 -11.58 2.95
C GLY A 88 -1.68 -12.36 3.93
N GLN A 89 -1.10 -12.91 5.01
CA GLN A 89 -1.86 -13.63 6.03
C GLN A 89 -2.90 -12.75 6.74
N PHE A 90 -2.57 -11.49 7.03
CA PHE A 90 -3.49 -10.53 7.64
C PHE A 90 -4.46 -9.90 6.64
N LEU A 91 -4.06 -9.81 5.37
CA LEU A 91 -4.88 -9.24 4.31
C LEU A 91 -5.99 -10.20 3.86
N ALA A 92 -5.71 -11.51 3.79
CA ALA A 92 -6.65 -12.54 3.34
C ALA A 92 -8.07 -12.45 3.92
N PRO A 93 -8.31 -12.27 5.23
CA PRO A 93 -9.67 -12.15 5.78
C PRO A 93 -10.40 -10.84 5.43
N LEU A 94 -9.71 -9.84 4.87
CA LEU A 94 -10.26 -8.50 4.61
C LEU A 94 -10.71 -8.28 3.15
N ILE A 95 -10.29 -9.16 2.24
CA ILE A 95 -10.54 -9.06 0.79
C ILE A 95 -11.34 -10.25 0.23
N THR A 96 -12.09 -10.94 1.10
CA THR A 96 -13.00 -12.02 0.69
C THR A 96 -14.26 -11.49 0.00
#